data_AF-W9XMD1-F1
#
_entry.id   AF-W9XMD1-F1
#
_cell.length_a   1.000
_cell.length_b   1.000
_cell.length_c   1.000
_cell.angle_alpha   90.00
_cell.angle_beta   90.00
_cell.angle_gamma   90.00
#
_symmetry.space_group_name_H-M   'P 1'
#
loop_
_entity.id
_entity.type
_entity.pdbx_description
1 polymer ?
#
loop_
_entity_poly.entity_id
_entity_poly.type
_entity_poly.pdbx_seq_one_letter_code
_entity_poly.pdbx_strand_id
1 'polypeptide(L)'
;MSPSQPLRLDKLTPRPQPHESAGSPGRAFVDLTTPEHPRQGFEQSQLHPPVSLYLPQSAHQPAAVIKQLADNVCGPNPKGGQSRFTTHLTKTLEKVSTRVPLSKYFRPAHVARDVGVLERGYWQFFVRIGDRKYRQLSGRQMISPLWTEKDFDQFWQGISKFIQQGKAGWGTRLVKESRGGNEWRIRLFTWAELLGPIWVILWILSNKLTQGVSMQWIAGDGSVVVQMAGGQSRRRRSRVWMRRGPKGEGGAWGWGLQGLIKNT
;
A
#
# COMPACT_ATOMS: atom_id res chain seq x y z
N MET A 1 0.77 29.09 45.24
CA MET A 1 -0.56 28.49 45.50
C MET A 1 -1.13 27.97 44.19
N SER A 2 -2.00 26.97 44.26
CA SER A 2 -2.77 26.38 43.15
C SER A 2 -4.25 26.75 43.30
N PRO A 3 -5.15 26.44 42.34
CA PRO A 3 -5.00 26.29 40.88
C PRO A 3 -6.09 27.11 40.12
N SER A 4 -6.26 26.87 38.82
CA SER A 4 -7.55 27.06 38.13
C SER A 4 -7.90 25.80 37.32
N GLN A 5 -9.17 25.42 37.29
CA GLN A 5 -9.66 24.10 36.89
C GLN A 5 -10.26 24.05 35.47
N PRO A 6 -10.45 22.85 34.88
CA PRO A 6 -10.83 22.69 33.47
C PRO A 6 -12.35 22.84 33.22
N LEU A 7 -12.68 23.07 31.94
CA LEU A 7 -14.06 23.06 31.44
C LEU A 7 -14.71 21.67 31.60
N ARG A 8 -16.02 21.66 31.92
CA ARG A 8 -16.80 20.43 32.10
C ARG A 8 -17.35 19.87 30.80
N LEU A 9 -17.55 18.55 30.81
CA LEU A 9 -18.31 17.77 29.85
C LEU A 9 -19.74 17.60 30.40
N ASP A 10 -20.74 18.19 29.76
CA ASP A 10 -22.15 17.93 30.07
C ASP A 10 -22.76 16.87 29.13
N LYS A 11 -23.63 16.05 29.72
CA LYS A 11 -24.39 14.99 29.03
C LYS A 11 -25.83 15.43 28.87
N LEU A 12 -26.45 15.14 27.73
CA LEU A 12 -27.91 15.17 27.59
C LEU A 12 -28.39 13.84 26.99
N THR A 13 -29.38 13.25 27.64
CA THR A 13 -30.11 12.03 27.24
C THR A 13 -31.62 12.25 27.47
N PRO A 14 -32.51 11.49 26.78
CA PRO A 14 -33.75 12.08 26.26
C PRO A 14 -35.04 11.73 27.02
N ARG A 15 -36.11 12.51 26.75
CA ARG A 15 -37.53 12.26 27.07
C ARG A 15 -38.42 13.31 26.36
N PRO A 16 -39.76 13.14 26.23
CA PRO A 16 -40.51 11.96 25.77
C PRO A 16 -41.52 12.31 24.63
N GLN A 17 -42.23 11.32 24.08
CA GLN A 17 -43.54 11.53 23.41
C GLN A 17 -44.69 11.40 24.42
N PRO A 18 -45.89 11.92 24.08
CA PRO A 18 -47.04 11.01 23.93
C PRO A 18 -48.07 11.39 22.82
N HIS A 19 -48.78 10.37 22.28
CA HIS A 19 -50.26 10.25 22.06
C HIS A 19 -51.12 11.50 21.68
N GLU A 20 -52.19 11.47 20.87
CA GLU A 20 -52.86 10.52 19.93
C GLU A 20 -54.03 11.31 19.23
N SER A 21 -55.04 10.84 18.45
CA SER A 21 -55.52 9.55 17.88
C SER A 21 -56.48 9.81 16.69
N ALA A 22 -57.16 8.75 16.20
CA ALA A 22 -58.33 8.69 15.29
C ALA A 22 -58.15 9.09 13.80
N GLY A 23 -58.78 8.42 12.82
CA GLY A 23 -59.71 7.27 12.92
C GLY A 23 -59.90 6.50 11.59
N SER A 24 -60.64 5.38 11.67
CA SER A 24 -60.98 4.41 10.58
C SER A 24 -62.53 4.29 10.51
N PRO A 25 -63.21 3.40 9.72
CA PRO A 25 -62.72 2.29 8.87
C PRO A 25 -63.39 2.16 7.47
N GLY A 26 -62.99 1.12 6.69
CA GLY A 26 -63.67 0.70 5.46
C GLY A 26 -63.42 -0.77 5.07
N ARG A 27 -64.40 -1.64 5.32
CA ARG A 27 -64.57 -3.00 4.71
C ARG A 27 -65.52 -2.86 3.51
N ALA A 28 -65.66 -3.78 2.54
CA ALA A 28 -64.93 -4.97 2.07
C ALA A 28 -65.61 -5.41 0.75
N PHE A 29 -65.05 -6.35 -0.03
CA PHE A 29 -65.81 -7.48 -0.62
C PHE A 29 -64.88 -8.53 -1.27
N VAL A 30 -65.46 -9.71 -1.58
CA VAL A 30 -64.88 -10.79 -2.40
C VAL A 30 -66.01 -11.31 -3.30
N ASP A 31 -65.71 -11.64 -4.57
CA ASP A 31 -66.65 -12.32 -5.47
C ASP A 31 -66.03 -13.63 -5.98
N LEU A 32 -66.88 -14.64 -6.20
CA LEU A 32 -66.55 -16.06 -6.43
C LEU A 32 -67.60 -16.71 -7.35
N THR A 33 -67.72 -16.19 -8.57
CA THR A 33 -68.58 -16.70 -9.66
C THR A 33 -67.77 -16.59 -10.98
N THR A 34 -67.73 -17.53 -11.94
CA THR A 34 -68.44 -18.79 -12.23
C THR A 34 -67.46 -19.75 -12.98
N PRO A 35 -67.56 -21.09 -12.90
CA PRO A 35 -66.61 -22.03 -13.53
C PRO A 35 -66.91 -22.35 -15.01
N GLU A 36 -66.01 -23.10 -15.67
CA GLU A 36 -66.31 -24.18 -16.63
C GLU A 36 -65.05 -25.09 -16.87
N HIS A 37 -65.26 -26.28 -17.43
CA HIS A 37 -64.29 -27.36 -17.72
C HIS A 37 -64.95 -28.34 -18.74
N PRO A 38 -64.33 -29.42 -19.31
CA PRO A 38 -63.00 -30.01 -19.11
C PRO A 38 -62.29 -30.47 -20.43
N ARG A 39 -61.27 -31.35 -20.31
CA ARG A 39 -60.70 -32.27 -21.35
C ARG A 39 -59.85 -31.60 -22.46
N GLN A 40 -58.89 -32.26 -23.10
CA GLN A 40 -58.41 -33.66 -23.04
C GLN A 40 -56.91 -33.73 -23.45
N GLY A 41 -56.15 -34.72 -22.97
CA GLY A 41 -54.80 -34.99 -23.50
C GLY A 41 -53.89 -35.73 -22.51
N PHE A 42 -53.31 -36.86 -22.94
CA PHE A 42 -52.22 -37.55 -22.26
C PHE A 42 -50.89 -37.13 -22.91
N GLU A 43 -49.81 -37.05 -22.13
CA GLU A 43 -48.70 -38.00 -22.24
C GLU A 43 -47.72 -37.89 -21.07
N GLN A 44 -47.09 -39.01 -20.72
CA GLN A 44 -45.99 -39.05 -19.76
C GLN A 44 -44.67 -39.03 -20.52
N SER A 45 -43.74 -38.17 -20.11
CA SER A 45 -42.32 -38.31 -20.48
C SER A 45 -41.45 -37.75 -19.37
N GLN A 46 -41.02 -38.62 -18.46
CA GLN A 46 -39.88 -38.33 -17.60
C GLN A 46 -38.62 -38.35 -18.46
N LEU A 47 -37.95 -37.21 -18.60
CA LEU A 47 -36.58 -37.14 -19.10
C LEU A 47 -35.70 -36.43 -18.07
N HIS A 48 -34.50 -36.96 -17.91
CA HIS A 48 -33.62 -36.73 -16.76
C HIS A 48 -33.15 -35.27 -16.64
N PRO A 49 -32.88 -34.77 -15.42
CA PRO A 49 -32.11 -33.54 -15.28
C PRO A 49 -30.72 -33.72 -15.91
N PRO A 50 -30.14 -32.68 -16.54
CA PRO A 50 -28.82 -32.77 -17.14
C PRO A 50 -27.77 -33.07 -16.06
N VAL A 51 -26.94 -34.09 -16.29
CA VAL A 51 -25.79 -34.38 -15.44
C VAL A 51 -24.79 -33.24 -15.59
N SER A 52 -24.89 -32.25 -14.70
CA SER A 52 -23.94 -31.14 -14.64
C SER A 52 -22.55 -31.70 -14.37
N LEU A 53 -21.68 -31.60 -15.37
CA LEU A 53 -20.27 -31.94 -15.25
C LEU A 53 -19.58 -30.92 -14.35
N TYR A 54 -19.72 -31.11 -13.04
CA TYR A 54 -18.93 -30.43 -12.02
C TYR A 54 -17.47 -30.88 -12.12
N LEU A 55 -16.75 -30.33 -13.11
CA LEU A 55 -15.34 -30.10 -12.95
C LEU A 55 -15.16 -29.38 -11.61
N PRO A 56 -14.26 -29.83 -10.72
CA PRO A 56 -13.85 -29.03 -9.59
C PRO A 56 -13.06 -27.83 -10.13
N GLN A 57 -13.76 -26.75 -10.47
CA GLN A 57 -13.17 -25.42 -10.57
C GLN A 57 -12.71 -24.99 -9.18
N SER A 58 -11.57 -25.55 -8.76
CA SER A 58 -10.62 -24.83 -7.92
C SER A 58 -10.12 -23.64 -8.73
N ALA A 59 -10.99 -22.64 -8.87
CA ALA A 59 -10.63 -21.31 -9.31
C ALA A 59 -9.73 -20.74 -8.23
N HIS A 60 -8.42 -21.03 -8.34
CA HIS A 60 -7.37 -20.44 -7.53
C HIS A 60 -7.51 -18.93 -7.62
N GLN A 61 -8.20 -18.32 -6.64
CA GLN A 61 -8.45 -16.90 -6.63
C GLN A 61 -7.09 -16.20 -6.56
N PRO A 62 -6.67 -15.48 -7.61
CA PRO A 62 -5.37 -14.82 -7.58
C PRO A 62 -5.33 -13.84 -6.41
N ALA A 63 -4.21 -13.84 -5.71
CA ALA A 63 -3.96 -13.10 -4.47
C ALA A 63 -4.73 -13.61 -3.23
N ALA A 64 -5.20 -14.86 -3.20
CA ALA A 64 -5.81 -15.46 -2.00
C ALA A 64 -4.87 -15.46 -0.79
N VAL A 65 -3.58 -15.80 -0.97
CA VAL A 65 -2.58 -15.78 0.12
C VAL A 65 -2.33 -14.35 0.59
N ILE A 66 -2.30 -13.41 -0.36
CA ILE A 66 -2.00 -11.99 -0.09
C ILE A 66 -3.11 -11.31 0.73
N LYS A 67 -4.36 -11.78 0.64
CA LYS A 67 -5.47 -11.34 1.51
C LYS A 67 -5.29 -11.78 2.98
N GLN A 68 -4.58 -12.89 3.24
CA GLN A 68 -4.36 -13.40 4.61
C GLN A 68 -3.18 -12.72 5.33
N LEU A 69 -2.24 -12.15 4.58
CA LEU A 69 -1.13 -11.36 5.13
C LEU A 69 -1.65 -10.07 5.78
N ALA A 70 -1.08 -9.64 6.90
CA ALA A 70 -1.49 -8.42 7.60
C ALA A 70 -1.39 -7.17 6.69
N ASP A 71 -2.46 -6.39 6.58
CA ASP A 71 -2.50 -5.18 5.73
C ASP A 71 -1.62 -4.03 6.23
N ASN A 72 -1.30 -4.02 7.53
CA ASN A 72 -0.57 -2.96 8.20
C ASN A 72 0.54 -3.54 9.07
N VAL A 73 1.76 -3.01 8.93
CA VAL A 73 2.91 -3.41 9.75
C VAL A 73 3.67 -2.17 10.22
N CYS A 74 3.80 -2.02 11.53
CA CYS A 74 4.52 -0.92 12.17
C CYS A 74 5.90 -1.35 12.64
N GLY A 75 6.87 -0.43 12.57
CA GLY A 75 8.13 -0.56 13.29
C GLY A 75 7.94 -0.32 14.80
N PRO A 76 8.97 -0.59 15.61
CA PRO A 76 8.91 -0.37 17.05
C PRO A 76 8.80 1.12 17.39
N ASN A 77 8.23 1.38 18.56
CA ASN A 77 8.20 2.71 19.17
C ASN A 77 9.63 3.24 19.42
N PRO A 78 9.86 4.57 19.35
CA PRO A 78 11.15 5.15 19.74
C PRO A 78 11.45 4.87 21.21
N LYS A 79 12.72 4.61 21.54
CA LYS A 79 13.18 4.30 22.91
C LYS A 79 13.38 5.57 23.75
N GLY A 80 12.36 6.44 23.76
CA GLY A 80 12.45 7.80 24.31
C GLY A 80 13.10 8.80 23.34
N GLY A 81 12.98 10.08 23.67
CA GLY A 81 13.62 11.17 22.93
C GLY A 81 15.11 11.34 23.29
N GLN A 82 15.88 11.90 22.37
CA GLN A 82 17.18 12.50 22.67
C GLN A 82 17.00 14.03 22.73
N SER A 83 17.83 14.73 23.50
CA SER A 83 17.78 16.19 23.59
C SER A 83 18.17 16.93 22.31
N ARG A 84 18.76 16.21 21.34
CA ARG A 84 19.11 16.68 20.00
C ARG A 84 19.04 15.50 19.02
N PHE A 85 18.58 15.74 17.79
CA PHE A 85 18.57 14.69 16.78
C PHE A 85 19.96 14.43 16.18
N THR A 86 20.24 13.16 15.91
CA THR A 86 21.51 12.69 15.32
C THR A 86 21.29 12.15 13.91
N THR A 87 20.51 11.07 13.78
CA THR A 87 20.06 10.48 12.51
C THR A 87 18.90 9.49 12.75
N HIS A 88 18.05 9.29 11.74
CA HIS A 88 17.12 8.16 11.64
C HIS A 88 17.80 6.89 11.10
N LEU A 89 19.01 7.01 10.54
CA LEU A 89 19.72 5.92 9.88
C LEU A 89 20.18 4.86 10.89
N THR A 90 19.60 3.66 10.79
CA THR A 90 20.02 2.54 11.63
C THR A 90 21.38 2.01 11.20
N LYS A 91 22.13 1.41 12.14
CA LYS A 91 23.36 0.64 11.84
C LYS A 91 23.16 -0.48 10.80
N THR A 92 21.91 -0.88 10.51
CA THR A 92 21.58 -1.81 9.42
C THR A 92 21.47 -1.09 8.08
N LEU A 93 20.72 0.02 8.01
CA LEU A 93 20.58 0.82 6.79
C LEU A 93 21.90 1.48 6.37
N GLU A 94 22.72 1.90 7.32
CA GLU A 94 24.09 2.36 7.11
C GLU A 94 24.95 1.28 6.44
N LYS A 95 25.06 0.09 7.05
CA LYS A 95 25.81 -1.05 6.48
C LYS A 95 25.31 -1.47 5.09
N VAL A 96 24.01 -1.37 4.82
CA VAL A 96 23.44 -1.60 3.47
C VAL A 96 23.86 -0.49 2.50
N SER A 97 23.82 0.77 2.90
CA SER A 97 24.20 1.92 2.07
C SER A 97 25.69 1.92 1.69
N THR A 98 26.56 1.42 2.59
CA THR A 98 27.99 1.23 2.31
C THR A 98 28.25 0.05 1.36
N ARG A 99 27.52 -1.07 1.52
CA ARG A 99 27.67 -2.27 0.68
C ARG A 99 27.00 -2.15 -0.70
N VAL A 100 25.96 -1.32 -0.80
CA VAL A 100 25.17 -1.08 -2.02
C VAL A 100 25.14 0.43 -2.26
N PRO A 101 26.19 1.00 -2.91
CA PRO A 101 26.37 2.44 -2.99
C PRO A 101 25.13 3.16 -3.54
N LEU A 102 24.50 3.99 -2.70
CA LEU A 102 23.27 4.72 -3.05
C LEU A 102 23.47 5.56 -4.33
N SER A 103 24.63 6.19 -4.48
CA SER A 103 25.03 6.95 -5.67
C SER A 103 25.09 6.11 -6.97
N LYS A 104 25.14 4.78 -6.90
CA LYS A 104 25.09 3.88 -8.06
C LYS A 104 23.67 3.42 -8.40
N TYR A 105 22.88 3.06 -7.38
CA TYR A 105 21.57 2.41 -7.58
C TYR A 105 20.37 3.35 -7.38
N PHE A 106 20.42 4.26 -6.40
CA PHE A 106 19.37 5.24 -6.16
C PHE A 106 19.52 6.43 -7.12
N ARG A 107 18.93 6.31 -8.30
CA ARG A 107 18.87 7.35 -9.34
C ARG A 107 17.42 7.69 -9.65
N PRO A 108 16.82 8.67 -8.95
CA PRO A 108 15.51 9.22 -9.31
C PRO A 108 15.48 9.73 -10.76
N ALA A 109 14.35 9.53 -11.43
CA ALA A 109 14.07 10.13 -12.73
C ALA A 109 13.65 11.59 -12.59
N HIS A 110 12.89 11.90 -11.52
CA HIS A 110 12.45 13.24 -11.17
C HIS A 110 12.67 13.50 -9.67
N VAL A 111 13.01 14.75 -9.35
CA VAL A 111 12.98 15.32 -7.99
C VAL A 111 12.45 16.75 -8.13
N ALA A 112 11.41 17.10 -7.38
CA ALA A 112 10.73 18.40 -7.48
C ALA A 112 11.46 19.50 -6.70
N ARG A 113 11.94 19.18 -5.49
CA ARG A 113 12.66 20.08 -4.58
C ARG A 113 13.66 19.29 -3.73
N ASP A 114 14.59 19.98 -3.08
CA ASP A 114 15.39 19.38 -2.01
C ASP A 114 14.45 18.96 -0.84
N VAL A 115 14.82 17.89 -0.13
CA VAL A 115 13.97 17.23 0.88
C VAL A 115 14.65 17.27 2.24
N GLY A 116 14.01 17.85 3.26
CA GLY A 116 14.61 17.98 4.60
C GLY A 116 14.79 16.61 5.29
N VAL A 117 15.86 16.36 6.04
CA VAL A 117 16.08 15.03 6.66
C VAL A 117 14.98 14.62 7.66
N LEU A 118 14.34 15.61 8.30
CA LEU A 118 13.20 15.45 9.20
C LEU A 118 11.84 15.46 8.47
N GLU A 119 11.81 15.51 7.14
CA GLU A 119 10.55 15.53 6.40
C GLU A 119 9.87 14.16 6.45
N ARG A 120 8.57 14.14 6.74
CA ARG A 120 7.74 12.93 6.75
C ARG A 120 7.12 12.70 5.38
N GLY A 121 7.04 11.44 4.97
CA GLY A 121 6.38 11.04 3.73
C GLY A 121 6.35 9.52 3.58
N TYR A 122 6.01 9.04 2.39
CA TYR A 122 5.93 7.61 2.09
C TYR A 122 6.33 7.26 0.66
N TRP A 123 7.04 6.16 0.50
CA TRP A 123 7.19 5.50 -0.80
C TRP A 123 5.87 4.82 -1.18
N GLN A 124 5.38 5.06 -2.39
CA GLN A 124 4.20 4.44 -2.98
C GLN A 124 4.55 3.75 -4.31
N PHE A 125 4.02 2.54 -4.49
CA PHE A 125 4.08 1.79 -5.75
C PHE A 125 2.92 0.81 -5.88
N PHE A 126 2.76 0.24 -7.07
CA PHE A 126 1.72 -0.74 -7.38
C PHE A 126 2.37 -2.07 -7.78
N VAL A 127 1.86 -3.17 -7.22
CA VAL A 127 2.28 -4.53 -7.56
C VAL A 127 1.09 -5.26 -8.18
N ARG A 128 1.28 -5.81 -9.39
CA ARG A 128 0.27 -6.61 -10.09
C ARG A 128 0.63 -8.09 -10.04
N ILE A 129 -0.33 -8.89 -9.61
CA ILE A 129 -0.21 -10.33 -9.40
C ILE A 129 -0.62 -11.12 -10.65
N GLY A 130 0.09 -12.21 -10.94
CA GLY A 130 -0.31 -13.20 -11.94
C GLY A 130 0.78 -14.23 -12.21
N ASP A 131 0.41 -15.32 -12.88
CA ASP A 131 1.37 -16.35 -13.30
C ASP A 131 2.15 -15.89 -14.54
N ARG A 132 3.48 -16.09 -14.48
CA ARG A 132 4.46 -15.75 -15.52
C ARG A 132 4.27 -16.58 -16.80
N LYS A 133 3.61 -17.75 -16.73
CA LYS A 133 3.31 -18.59 -17.91
C LYS A 133 2.44 -17.85 -18.93
N TYR A 134 1.30 -17.32 -18.49
CA TYR A 134 0.34 -16.62 -19.37
C TYR A 134 0.88 -15.31 -19.95
N ARG A 135 1.86 -14.68 -19.29
CA ARG A 135 2.58 -13.52 -19.83
C ARG A 135 3.22 -13.84 -21.18
N GLN A 136 3.88 -14.99 -21.33
CA GLN A 136 4.53 -15.38 -22.59
C GLN A 136 3.51 -15.63 -23.71
N LEU A 137 2.39 -16.31 -23.39
CA LEU A 137 1.31 -16.59 -24.35
C LEU A 137 0.65 -15.31 -24.89
N SER A 138 0.55 -14.25 -24.08
CA SER A 138 -0.19 -13.03 -24.43
C SER A 138 0.50 -12.08 -25.44
N GLY A 139 1.77 -12.30 -25.79
CA GLY A 139 2.56 -11.45 -26.71
C GLY A 139 2.84 -10.00 -26.25
N ARG A 140 2.02 -9.42 -25.37
CA ARG A 140 2.15 -8.03 -24.89
C ARG A 140 3.32 -7.85 -23.94
N GLN A 141 4.30 -7.06 -24.37
CA GLN A 141 5.43 -6.63 -23.54
C GLN A 141 4.97 -5.62 -22.46
N MET A 142 4.46 -6.13 -21.34
CA MET A 142 4.09 -5.31 -20.18
C MET A 142 5.30 -4.56 -19.62
N ILE A 143 5.14 -3.24 -19.49
CA ILE A 143 6.17 -2.29 -19.04
C ILE A 143 6.60 -2.56 -17.59
N SER A 144 5.69 -3.08 -16.74
CA SER A 144 5.96 -3.47 -15.36
C SER A 144 6.20 -4.99 -15.20
N PRO A 145 7.00 -5.43 -14.22
CA PRO A 145 7.19 -6.83 -13.90
C PRO A 145 5.93 -7.42 -13.23
N LEU A 146 5.58 -8.64 -13.62
CA LEU A 146 4.47 -9.40 -13.03
C LEU A 146 5.01 -10.22 -11.86
N TRP A 147 4.39 -10.06 -10.69
CA TRP A 147 4.75 -10.79 -9.48
C TRP A 147 3.84 -12.00 -9.34
N THR A 148 4.38 -13.16 -8.96
CA THR A 148 3.57 -14.28 -8.47
C THR A 148 3.14 -14.03 -7.03
N GLU A 149 2.16 -14.77 -6.51
CA GLU A 149 1.81 -14.68 -5.09
C GLU A 149 2.99 -15.02 -4.18
N LYS A 150 3.85 -15.97 -4.59
CA LYS A 150 5.08 -16.33 -3.89
C LYS A 150 6.10 -15.19 -3.86
N ASP A 151 6.23 -14.43 -4.96
CA ASP A 151 7.10 -13.24 -4.98
C ASP A 151 6.60 -12.17 -4.00
N PHE A 152 5.28 -11.94 -3.97
CA PHE A 152 4.67 -10.97 -3.06
C PHE A 152 4.81 -11.41 -1.60
N ASP A 153 4.48 -12.66 -1.29
CA ASP A 153 4.55 -13.22 0.07
C ASP A 153 5.97 -13.14 0.63
N GLN A 154 6.97 -13.64 -0.12
CA GLN A 154 8.37 -13.61 0.31
C GLN A 154 8.88 -12.18 0.52
N PHE A 155 8.53 -11.25 -0.39
CA PHE A 155 8.80 -9.83 -0.21
C PHE A 155 8.13 -9.29 1.06
N TRP A 156 6.82 -9.52 1.22
CA TRP A 156 5.99 -8.95 2.28
C TRP A 156 6.43 -9.41 3.67
N GLN A 157 6.64 -10.72 3.85
CA GLN A 157 7.21 -11.26 5.10
C GLN A 157 8.60 -10.69 5.36
N GLY A 158 9.45 -10.59 4.33
CA GLY A 158 10.80 -10.03 4.43
C GLY A 158 10.83 -8.58 4.91
N ILE A 159 10.07 -7.69 4.26
CA ILE A 159 10.01 -6.27 4.63
C ILE A 159 9.29 -6.06 5.97
N SER A 160 8.25 -6.84 6.27
CA SER A 160 7.53 -6.79 7.54
C SER A 160 8.44 -7.13 8.71
N LYS A 161 9.17 -8.25 8.61
CA LYS A 161 10.16 -8.69 9.61
C LYS A 161 11.30 -7.68 9.75
N PHE A 162 11.75 -7.04 8.66
CA PHE A 162 12.75 -5.98 8.69
C PHE A 162 12.27 -4.74 9.45
N ILE A 163 11.02 -4.32 9.23
CA ILE A 163 10.40 -3.17 9.91
C ILE A 163 10.14 -3.47 11.40
N GLN A 164 9.51 -4.61 11.73
CA GLN A 164 9.20 -5.02 13.10
C GLN A 164 10.46 -5.18 13.96
N GLN A 165 11.56 -5.67 13.38
CA GLN A 165 12.86 -5.75 14.06
C GLN A 165 13.59 -4.40 14.21
N GLY A 166 12.92 -3.27 13.90
CA GLY A 166 13.48 -1.91 14.03
C GLY A 166 14.60 -1.58 13.04
N LYS A 167 14.92 -2.45 12.09
CA LYS A 167 16.01 -2.24 11.13
C LYS A 167 15.71 -1.08 10.17
N ALA A 168 14.43 -0.78 9.94
CA ALA A 168 13.95 0.36 9.16
C ALA A 168 13.81 1.67 9.98
N GLY A 169 14.29 1.71 11.23
CA GLY A 169 14.09 2.84 12.14
C GLY A 169 12.71 2.85 12.80
N TRP A 170 12.56 3.71 13.81
CA TRP A 170 11.28 3.98 14.47
C TRP A 170 10.39 4.88 13.61
N GLY A 171 9.07 4.81 13.80
CA GLY A 171 8.12 5.60 13.00
C GLY A 171 8.06 5.22 11.52
N THR A 172 8.62 4.08 11.13
CA THR A 172 8.39 3.46 9.81
C THR A 172 7.15 2.58 9.86
N ARG A 173 6.25 2.67 8.86
CA ARG A 173 5.03 1.86 8.72
C ARG A 173 4.87 1.40 7.28
N LEU A 174 4.45 0.16 7.08
CA LEU A 174 4.11 -0.43 5.79
C LEU A 174 2.61 -0.71 5.74
N VAL A 175 2.00 -0.46 4.59
CA VAL A 175 0.56 -0.69 4.32
C VAL A 175 0.39 -1.29 2.93
N LYS A 176 -0.48 -2.30 2.79
CA LYS A 176 -0.99 -2.78 1.50
C LYS A 176 -2.50 -2.59 1.42
N GLU A 177 -2.99 -2.28 0.23
CA GLU A 177 -4.39 -2.06 -0.08
C GLU A 177 -4.68 -2.69 -1.44
N SER A 178 -5.72 -3.54 -1.55
CA SER A 178 -6.17 -4.02 -2.85
C SER A 178 -6.84 -2.89 -3.63
N ARG A 179 -6.63 -2.84 -4.95
CA ARG A 179 -7.33 -1.94 -5.88
C ARG A 179 -8.40 -2.67 -6.72
N GLY A 180 -8.76 -3.89 -6.32
CA GLY A 180 -9.60 -4.79 -7.11
C GLY A 180 -8.76 -5.64 -8.08
N GLY A 181 -9.31 -6.80 -8.45
CA GLY A 181 -8.61 -7.81 -9.23
C GLY A 181 -7.26 -8.17 -8.60
N ASN A 182 -6.20 -8.08 -9.40
CA ASN A 182 -4.86 -8.53 -9.04
C ASN A 182 -3.89 -7.39 -8.66
N GLU A 183 -4.35 -6.15 -8.50
CA GLU A 183 -3.46 -5.01 -8.19
C GLU A 183 -3.49 -4.62 -6.71
N TRP A 184 -2.29 -4.42 -6.15
CA TRP A 184 -2.07 -3.99 -4.76
C TRP A 184 -1.29 -2.69 -4.74
N ARG A 185 -1.83 -1.67 -4.08
CA ARG A 185 -1.12 -0.44 -3.72
C ARG A 185 -0.31 -0.72 -2.45
N ILE A 186 0.98 -0.42 -2.48
CA ILE A 186 1.88 -0.53 -1.32
C ILE A 186 2.35 0.87 -0.93
N ARG A 187 2.28 1.19 0.37
CA ARG A 187 2.76 2.45 0.95
C ARG A 187 3.72 2.17 2.12
N LEU A 188 4.94 2.70 2.06
CA LEU A 188 5.93 2.62 3.13
C LEU A 188 6.26 4.02 3.63
N PHE A 189 5.66 4.38 4.77
CA PHE A 189 5.83 5.65 5.49
C PHE A 189 7.14 5.66 6.25
N THR A 190 7.95 6.72 6.11
CA THR A 190 9.25 6.85 6.75
C THR A 190 9.73 8.31 6.79
N TRP A 191 10.92 8.57 7.31
CA TRP A 191 11.59 9.88 7.30
C TRP A 191 12.40 10.04 6.00
N ALA A 192 12.46 11.24 5.44
CA ALA A 192 13.11 11.50 4.16
C ALA A 192 14.63 11.22 4.15
N GLU A 193 15.31 11.29 5.30
CA GLU A 193 16.70 10.81 5.42
C GLU A 193 16.87 9.36 4.96
N LEU A 194 15.82 8.55 5.07
CA LEU A 194 15.81 7.13 4.73
C LEU A 194 15.35 6.85 3.28
N LEU A 195 15.10 7.88 2.46
CA LEU A 195 14.69 7.79 1.04
C LEU A 195 15.46 6.71 0.26
N GLY A 196 16.77 6.93 0.08
CA GLY A 196 17.66 6.02 -0.66
C GLY A 196 17.85 4.66 0.02
N PRO A 197 18.20 4.60 1.33
CA PRO A 197 18.35 3.34 2.04
C PRO A 197 17.12 2.44 1.98
N ILE A 198 15.91 2.98 2.18
CA ILE A 198 14.66 2.20 2.13
C ILE A 198 14.33 1.75 0.70
N TRP A 199 14.57 2.59 -0.31
CA TRP A 199 14.41 2.15 -1.70
C TRP A 199 15.33 0.97 -2.04
N VAL A 200 16.59 0.99 -1.57
CA VAL A 200 17.52 -0.14 -1.73
C VAL A 200 17.04 -1.38 -0.97
N ILE A 201 16.48 -1.25 0.23
CA ILE A 201 15.86 -2.38 0.95
C ILE A 201 14.67 -2.96 0.16
N LEU A 202 13.79 -2.11 -0.39
CA LEU A 202 12.67 -2.54 -1.25
C LEU A 202 13.16 -3.25 -2.52
N TRP A 203 14.29 -2.81 -3.11
CA TRP A 203 14.92 -3.46 -4.25
C TRP A 203 15.55 -4.82 -3.90
N ILE A 204 16.25 -4.93 -2.76
CA ILE A 204 16.85 -6.19 -2.30
C ILE A 204 15.77 -7.22 -1.95
N LEU A 205 14.81 -6.86 -1.08
CA LEU A 205 13.83 -7.80 -0.53
C LEU A 205 12.76 -8.23 -1.56
N SER A 206 12.60 -7.49 -2.67
CA SER A 206 11.76 -7.91 -3.80
C SER A 206 12.48 -8.77 -4.83
N ASN A 207 13.70 -9.25 -4.53
CA ASN A 207 14.56 -9.93 -5.50
C ASN A 207 14.74 -9.10 -6.80
N LYS A 208 14.89 -7.78 -6.65
CA LYS A 208 14.99 -6.75 -7.70
C LYS A 208 13.70 -6.49 -8.49
N LEU A 209 12.56 -7.13 -8.17
CA LEU A 209 11.31 -6.94 -8.91
C LEU A 209 10.76 -5.50 -8.83
N THR A 210 11.06 -4.71 -7.81
CA THR A 210 10.70 -3.27 -7.80
C THR A 210 11.48 -2.42 -8.81
N GLN A 211 12.58 -2.91 -9.41
CA GLN A 211 13.37 -2.15 -10.40
C GLN A 211 12.58 -1.82 -11.68
N GLY A 212 11.57 -2.63 -12.01
CA GLY A 212 10.67 -2.39 -13.14
C GLY A 212 9.40 -1.63 -12.76
N VAL A 213 9.26 -1.18 -11.51
CA VAL A 213 8.03 -0.56 -10.99
C VAL A 213 8.27 0.93 -10.74
N SER A 214 7.42 1.80 -11.32
CA SER A 214 7.45 3.24 -11.00
C SER A 214 7.07 3.43 -9.52
N MET A 215 7.96 4.08 -8.78
CA MET A 215 7.82 4.28 -7.33
C MET A 215 8.01 5.76 -7.01
N GLN A 216 7.07 6.35 -6.29
CA GLN A 216 7.05 7.77 -5.93
C GLN A 216 7.21 7.92 -4.42
N TRP A 217 8.04 8.86 -3.95
CA TRP A 217 7.98 9.31 -2.57
C TRP A 217 7.13 10.56 -2.49
N ILE A 218 6.11 10.47 -1.65
CA ILE A 218 5.08 11.49 -1.46
C ILE A 218 5.28 12.08 -0.07
N ALA A 219 5.42 13.40 0.02
CA ALA A 219 5.61 14.11 1.28
C ALA A 219 4.31 14.17 2.09
N GLY A 220 4.42 14.62 3.35
CA GLY A 220 3.28 14.76 4.26
C GLY A 220 2.21 15.76 3.79
N ASP A 221 2.57 16.67 2.87
CA ASP A 221 1.68 17.61 2.18
C ASP A 221 0.93 16.97 0.97
N GLY A 222 1.22 15.72 0.63
CA GLY A 222 0.67 15.01 -0.53
C GLY A 222 1.41 15.25 -1.85
N SER A 223 2.46 16.07 -1.87
CA SER A 223 3.25 16.35 -3.08
C SER A 223 4.19 15.19 -3.45
N VAL A 224 4.31 14.90 -4.74
CA VAL A 224 5.29 13.92 -5.27
C VAL A 224 6.65 14.59 -5.37
N VAL A 225 7.52 14.37 -4.37
CA VAL A 225 8.82 15.06 -4.32
C VAL A 225 9.93 14.28 -5.02
N VAL A 226 9.86 12.94 -5.04
CA VAL A 226 10.86 12.06 -5.69
C VAL A 226 10.14 10.98 -6.51
N GLN A 227 10.60 10.71 -7.73
CA GLN A 227 10.09 9.60 -8.54
C GLN A 227 11.22 8.75 -9.13
N MET A 228 11.10 7.44 -8.95
CA MET A 228 11.95 6.41 -9.53
C MET A 228 11.28 5.85 -10.79
N ALA A 229 12.06 5.64 -11.86
CA ALA A 229 11.54 5.08 -13.11
C ALA A 229 11.16 3.59 -12.96
N GLY A 230 10.03 3.21 -13.55
CA GLY A 230 9.73 1.80 -13.84
C GLY A 230 10.25 1.41 -15.22
N GLY A 231 11.26 0.53 -15.28
CA GLY A 231 11.82 0.03 -16.54
C GLY A 231 13.02 0.83 -17.07
N GLN A 232 13.37 0.65 -18.35
CA GLN A 232 14.61 1.21 -18.94
C GLN A 232 14.53 2.72 -19.24
N SER A 233 14.54 3.56 -18.19
CA SER A 233 14.98 4.95 -18.35
C SER A 233 16.50 4.98 -18.59
N ARG A 234 16.92 4.96 -19.86
CA ARG A 234 18.33 4.99 -20.24
C ARG A 234 18.95 6.38 -20.04
N ARG A 235 19.80 6.49 -19.02
CA ARG A 235 20.97 7.39 -18.91
C ARG A 235 20.87 8.77 -19.61
N ARG A 236 20.60 9.83 -18.84
CA ARG A 236 21.27 11.14 -19.02
C ARG A 236 21.18 12.00 -17.74
N ARG A 237 22.29 12.11 -16.99
CA ARG A 237 22.69 13.24 -16.10
C ARG A 237 23.89 12.84 -15.22
N SER A 238 24.87 13.72 -15.11
CA SER A 238 26.01 13.66 -14.17
C SER A 238 25.64 14.05 -12.72
N ARG A 239 24.35 14.12 -12.42
CA ARG A 239 23.82 14.49 -11.09
C ARG A 239 23.75 13.27 -10.19
N VAL A 240 24.25 13.42 -8.96
CA VAL A 240 24.27 12.39 -7.91
C VAL A 240 23.27 12.78 -6.83
N TRP A 241 22.50 11.81 -6.33
CA TRP A 241 21.68 12.02 -5.15
C TRP A 241 22.60 12.07 -3.91
N MET A 242 22.65 13.21 -3.24
CA MET A 242 23.52 13.41 -2.08
C MET A 242 22.90 14.30 -1.02
N ARG A 243 23.38 14.13 0.21
CA ARG A 243 23.02 14.97 1.35
C ARG A 243 23.75 16.31 1.23
N ARG A 244 23.03 17.38 1.53
CA ARG A 244 23.44 18.79 1.56
C ARG A 244 23.25 19.33 2.99
N GLY A 245 23.96 20.40 3.34
CA GLY A 245 23.85 21.03 4.66
C GLY A 245 24.51 20.26 5.81
N PRO A 246 24.54 20.85 7.02
CA PRO A 246 25.24 20.29 8.19
C PRO A 246 24.71 18.92 8.62
N LYS A 247 25.52 18.15 9.37
CA LYS A 247 25.09 16.89 10.01
C LYS A 247 23.97 17.17 11.03
N GLY A 248 23.09 16.19 11.26
CA GLY A 248 21.89 16.37 12.08
C GLY A 248 20.76 17.06 11.33
N GLU A 249 20.00 17.90 12.04
CA GLU A 249 18.65 18.37 11.68
C GLU A 249 18.59 19.26 10.43
N GLY A 250 19.53 20.21 10.28
CA GLY A 250 19.61 21.14 9.14
C GLY A 250 20.08 20.52 7.82
N GLY A 251 19.99 19.20 7.67
CA GLY A 251 20.33 18.50 6.44
C GLY A 251 19.18 18.48 5.43
N ALA A 252 19.52 18.50 4.15
CA ALA A 252 18.59 18.20 3.07
C ALA A 252 19.18 17.14 2.12
N TRP A 253 18.34 16.51 1.29
CA TRP A 253 18.77 15.64 0.20
C TRP A 253 18.36 16.23 -1.14
N GLY A 254 19.27 16.18 -2.11
CA GLY A 254 19.08 16.83 -3.41
C GLY A 254 20.05 16.36 -4.49
N TRP A 255 19.99 17.02 -5.64
CA TRP A 255 20.90 16.75 -6.76
C TRP A 255 22.22 17.52 -6.63
N GLY A 256 23.32 16.82 -6.34
CA GLY A 256 24.67 17.36 -6.47
C GLY A 256 25.29 17.12 -7.84
N LEU A 257 26.34 17.87 -8.17
CA LEU A 257 27.22 17.59 -9.31
C LEU A 257 28.36 16.65 -8.88
N GLN A 258 28.61 15.60 -9.66
CA GLN A 258 29.71 14.68 -9.39
C GLN A 258 31.06 15.37 -9.60
N GLY A 259 31.73 15.74 -8.49
CA GLY A 259 33.02 16.43 -8.48
C GLY A 259 33.14 17.50 -7.40
N LEU A 260 32.03 18.07 -6.92
CA LEU A 260 32.05 19.12 -5.89
C LEU A 260 32.04 18.57 -4.46
N ILE A 261 33.03 17.72 -4.13
CA ILE A 261 33.42 17.43 -2.75
C ILE A 261 34.76 18.16 -2.52
N LYS A 262 34.68 19.45 -2.19
CA LYS A 262 35.79 20.17 -1.55
C LYS A 262 35.58 20.09 -0.04
N ASN A 263 36.65 19.81 0.70
CA ASN A 263 36.60 19.72 2.15
C ASN A 263 36.45 21.12 2.77
N THR A 264 35.44 21.27 3.63
CA THR A 264 35.28 22.31 4.65
C THR A 264 34.52 21.68 5.81
#